data_AF-A0A1H9N5N0-F1
#
_entry.id   AF-A0A1H9N5N0-F1
#
_cell.length_a   1.000
_cell.length_b   1.000
_cell.length_c   1.000
_cell.angle_alpha   90.00
_cell.angle_beta   90.00
_cell.angle_gamma   90.00
#
_symmetry.space_group_name_H-M   'P 1'
#
loop_
_entity.id
_entity.type
_entity.pdbx_description
1 polymer ?
#
loop_
_entity_poly.entity_id
_entity_poly.type
_entity_poly.pdbx_seq_one_letter_code
_entity_poly.pdbx_strand_id
1 'polypeptide(L)'
;MRYLTIFALAIFLFACGSDAPPPPPAMAPLNDLPLVPLPVEMSATEGYLYIDPAGEYDQSGADAGAVDYLKSKGVPALPLKTSVDESLTLSDGAYLLQITAEGIEISAKDAAGIFNGATTLEQVIAFSPNTERGHFLPAGTITDTPRYAYRGYMLDVARTFFGVDTVKAVIDRLAPYKINHLHLHLSDDQGWRIEIKSWPGLAEIGGRFEVDGTPGGYFTQEQYKDIVAYAASRNMTIVPEIDMPGHTNAALNAYAELNLDGKARDPYTGTRVGFSTLDANKEITYEFVDAVVGEIAAITPGPYFHLGGDESDATPHDDYVKFVQRAQEIIISHGKKPMGWDEVATAGLAEGTLTQLWNHSEYAQIAQKTGNKVLFSPATRTYLDMQYDSTSRLGLHWAAYIEVDSAYLWDPASMVDGITDADILGIEAPLWGETIRSIEDIDYLTFPRLLALAELAWTPQPKRNYEDFLRRLKAQQAWLKEQGIGTYDTRVLR
;
A
#
# COMPACT_ATOMS: atom_id res chain seq x y z
N MET A 1 -87.15 -25.86 -4.93
CA MET A 1 -85.75 -26.06 -4.51
C MET A 1 -84.90 -25.04 -5.23
N ARG A 2 -84.27 -24.14 -4.46
CA ARG A 2 -83.33 -23.12 -4.94
C ARG A 2 -82.00 -23.80 -5.26
N TYR A 3 -81.43 -23.59 -6.44
CA TYR A 3 -79.99 -23.64 -6.61
C TYR A 3 -79.54 -22.40 -7.37
N LEU A 4 -78.62 -21.72 -6.71
CA LEU A 4 -78.17 -20.36 -6.90
C LEU A 4 -77.03 -20.37 -7.93
N THR A 5 -77.19 -19.63 -9.02
CA THR A 5 -76.13 -19.37 -10.00
C THR A 5 -75.11 -18.42 -9.37
N ILE A 6 -73.92 -18.91 -9.02
CA ILE A 6 -72.81 -18.08 -8.56
C ILE A 6 -71.96 -17.74 -9.79
N PHE A 7 -72.13 -16.51 -10.30
CA PHE A 7 -71.21 -15.89 -11.24
C PHE A 7 -69.94 -15.51 -10.47
N ALA A 8 -68.83 -16.22 -10.72
CA ALA A 8 -67.51 -15.81 -10.25
C ALA A 8 -67.03 -14.65 -11.12
N LEU A 9 -67.12 -13.44 -10.57
CA LEU A 9 -66.52 -12.24 -11.15
C LEU A 9 -65.00 -12.31 -10.91
N ALA A 10 -64.26 -12.82 -11.89
CA ALA A 10 -62.80 -12.76 -11.88
C ALA A 10 -62.39 -11.31 -12.15
N ILE A 11 -62.09 -10.57 -11.07
CA ILE A 11 -61.44 -9.27 -11.15
C ILE A 11 -59.97 -9.54 -11.51
N PHE A 12 -59.64 -9.41 -12.80
CA PHE A 12 -58.27 -9.20 -13.24
C PHE A 12 -57.85 -7.80 -12.79
N LEU A 13 -57.27 -7.71 -11.59
CA LEU A 13 -56.41 -6.59 -11.24
C LEU A 13 -55.15 -6.71 -12.12
N PHE A 14 -55.16 -6.03 -13.26
CA PHE A 14 -53.93 -5.59 -13.89
C PHE A 14 -53.23 -4.68 -12.87
N ALA A 15 -52.33 -5.26 -12.07
CA ALA A 15 -51.29 -4.48 -11.46
C ALA A 15 -50.45 -3.94 -12.63
N CYS A 16 -50.67 -2.67 -12.98
CA CYS A 16 -49.61 -1.89 -13.60
C CYS A 16 -48.45 -1.90 -12.61
N GLY A 17 -47.58 -2.91 -12.70
CA GLY A 17 -46.27 -2.85 -12.06
C GLY A 17 -45.60 -1.62 -12.64
N SER A 18 -45.50 -0.55 -11.86
CA SER A 18 -44.68 0.57 -12.26
C SER A 18 -43.25 0.05 -12.35
N ASP A 19 -42.63 0.13 -13.53
CA ASP A 19 -41.18 -0.03 -13.74
C ASP A 19 -40.36 1.07 -12.99
N ALA A 20 -40.98 1.77 -12.04
CA ALA A 20 -40.35 2.79 -11.23
C ALA A 20 -39.59 2.13 -10.08
N PRO A 21 -38.32 2.47 -9.85
CA PRO A 21 -37.55 1.93 -8.75
C PRO A 21 -38.23 2.24 -7.39
N PRO A 22 -38.04 1.37 -6.39
CA PRO A 22 -38.63 1.55 -5.07
C PRO A 22 -38.12 2.86 -4.44
N PRO A 23 -38.94 3.57 -3.64
CA PRO A 23 -38.49 4.81 -2.99
C PRO A 23 -37.28 4.52 -2.10
N PRO A 24 -36.26 5.40 -2.11
CA PRO A 24 -35.02 5.12 -1.41
C PRO A 24 -35.25 5.20 0.11
N PRO A 25 -34.48 4.44 0.91
CA PRO A 25 -34.40 4.68 2.34
C PRO A 25 -33.76 6.05 2.64
N ALA A 26 -33.73 6.44 3.91
CA ALA A 26 -32.89 7.58 4.32
C ALA A 26 -31.43 7.28 3.93
N MET A 27 -30.82 8.17 3.17
CA MET A 27 -29.44 8.05 2.69
C MET A 27 -28.73 9.39 2.86
N ALA A 28 -27.43 9.33 3.16
CA ALA A 28 -26.59 10.50 3.13
C ALA A 28 -26.35 10.92 1.68
N PRO A 29 -26.26 12.23 1.38
CA PRO A 29 -25.84 12.69 0.07
C PRO A 29 -24.37 12.30 -0.19
N LEU A 30 -23.98 12.25 -1.46
CA LEU A 30 -22.66 11.74 -1.87
C LEU A 30 -21.50 12.42 -1.13
N ASN A 31 -21.55 13.75 -1.00
CA ASN A 31 -20.54 14.58 -0.35
C ASN A 31 -20.49 14.46 1.18
N ASP A 32 -21.42 13.73 1.80
CA ASP A 32 -21.42 13.43 3.24
C ASP A 32 -20.93 12.00 3.55
N LEU A 33 -20.68 11.17 2.53
CA LEU A 33 -20.18 9.81 2.72
C LEU A 33 -18.76 9.81 3.35
N PRO A 34 -18.45 8.85 4.23
CA PRO A 34 -17.21 8.85 4.98
C PRO A 34 -16.02 8.27 4.22
N LEU A 35 -15.74 8.81 3.02
CA LEU A 35 -14.69 8.31 2.14
C LEU A 35 -13.29 8.61 2.69
N VAL A 36 -12.37 7.65 2.58
CA VAL A 36 -10.95 7.82 2.90
C VAL A 36 -10.09 7.23 1.79
N PRO A 37 -9.13 7.96 1.19
CA PRO A 37 -8.90 9.40 1.34
C PRO A 37 -10.11 10.28 0.97
N LEU A 38 -10.21 11.47 1.57
CA LEU A 38 -11.17 12.48 1.16
C LEU A 38 -10.88 12.94 -0.30
N PRO A 39 -11.83 12.80 -1.23
CA PRO A 39 -11.63 13.28 -2.60
C PRO A 39 -11.46 14.80 -2.69
N VAL A 40 -10.77 15.26 -3.73
CA VAL A 40 -10.53 16.71 -3.98
C VAL A 40 -11.85 17.48 -4.10
N GLU A 41 -12.79 16.96 -4.88
CA GLU A 41 -14.13 17.52 -5.05
C GLU A 41 -15.20 16.43 -5.09
N MET A 42 -16.30 16.69 -4.38
CA MET A 42 -17.51 15.86 -4.37
C MET A 42 -18.71 16.77 -4.45
N SER A 43 -19.68 16.43 -5.30
CA SER A 43 -20.95 17.13 -5.39
C SER A 43 -22.10 16.13 -5.42
N ALA A 44 -23.13 16.37 -4.60
CA ALA A 44 -24.36 15.60 -4.65
C ALA A 44 -25.37 16.29 -5.57
N THR A 45 -26.13 15.47 -6.31
CA THR A 45 -27.29 15.92 -7.08
C THR A 45 -28.56 15.27 -6.51
N GLU A 46 -29.73 15.83 -6.79
CA GLU A 46 -30.98 15.17 -6.41
C GLU A 46 -31.10 13.81 -7.12
N GLY A 47 -31.57 12.80 -6.38
CA GLY A 47 -31.80 11.46 -6.89
C GLY A 47 -30.82 10.41 -6.39
N TYR A 48 -30.92 9.22 -6.95
CA TYR A 48 -30.15 8.05 -6.58
C TYR A 48 -30.10 7.07 -7.75
N LEU A 49 -29.08 6.23 -7.76
CA LEU A 49 -29.05 5.02 -8.56
C LEU A 49 -29.63 3.86 -7.75
N TYR A 50 -30.58 3.14 -8.33
CA TYR A 50 -31.08 1.88 -7.79
C TYR A 50 -30.40 0.71 -8.50
N ILE A 51 -29.83 -0.21 -7.73
CA ILE A 51 -29.22 -1.44 -8.26
C ILE A 51 -30.05 -2.63 -7.76
N ASP A 52 -30.63 -3.35 -8.72
CA ASP A 52 -31.39 -4.57 -8.47
C ASP A 52 -30.44 -5.71 -8.05
N PRO A 53 -30.71 -6.39 -6.92
CA PRO A 53 -29.96 -7.58 -6.50
C PRO A 53 -29.85 -8.70 -7.56
N ALA A 54 -30.81 -8.79 -8.48
CA ALA A 54 -30.87 -9.81 -9.53
C ALA A 54 -30.30 -9.33 -10.88
N GLY A 55 -29.75 -8.11 -10.95
CA GLY A 55 -29.22 -7.54 -12.18
C GLY A 55 -28.04 -8.32 -12.75
N GLU A 56 -27.91 -8.33 -14.07
CA GLU A 56 -26.70 -8.79 -14.76
C GLU A 56 -25.72 -7.62 -14.95
N TYR A 57 -24.42 -7.92 -15.05
CA TYR A 57 -23.41 -6.90 -15.31
C TYR A 57 -23.60 -6.32 -16.71
N ASP A 58 -24.08 -5.09 -16.79
CA ASP A 58 -24.02 -4.27 -18.01
C ASP A 58 -22.77 -3.40 -17.94
N GLN A 59 -21.70 -3.90 -18.56
CA GLN A 59 -20.38 -3.28 -18.54
C GLN A 59 -19.91 -2.99 -19.95
N SER A 60 -19.33 -1.81 -20.12
CA SER A 60 -18.71 -1.43 -21.38
C SER A 60 -17.53 -0.49 -21.16
N GLY A 61 -16.53 -0.59 -22.03
CA GLY A 61 -15.39 0.34 -22.05
C GLY A 61 -14.04 -0.25 -21.69
N ALA A 62 -13.08 0.63 -21.39
CA ALA A 62 -11.69 0.28 -21.09
C ALA A 62 -11.52 0.05 -19.58
N ASP A 63 -11.86 -1.15 -19.12
CA ASP A 63 -12.01 -1.47 -17.71
C ASP A 63 -10.74 -1.37 -16.86
N ALA A 64 -9.56 -1.61 -17.44
CA ALA A 64 -8.29 -1.58 -16.70
C ALA A 64 -8.28 -2.45 -15.41
N GLY A 65 -9.15 -3.47 -15.32
CA GLY A 65 -9.28 -4.34 -14.15
C GLY A 65 -10.20 -3.82 -13.03
N ALA A 66 -10.84 -2.66 -13.19
CA ALA A 66 -11.75 -2.09 -12.19
C ALA A 66 -12.93 -3.03 -11.88
N VAL A 67 -13.49 -3.68 -12.90
CA VAL A 67 -14.59 -4.63 -12.72
C VAL A 67 -14.13 -5.87 -11.98
N ASP A 68 -13.01 -6.44 -12.38
CA ASP A 68 -12.49 -7.67 -11.75
C ASP A 68 -12.13 -7.39 -10.28
N TYR A 69 -11.61 -6.19 -10.00
CA TYR A 69 -11.45 -5.69 -8.65
C TYR A 69 -12.77 -5.64 -7.88
N LEU A 70 -13.78 -4.93 -8.38
CA LEU A 70 -15.09 -4.81 -7.71
C LEU A 70 -15.75 -6.18 -7.49
N LYS A 71 -15.69 -7.08 -8.47
CA LYS A 71 -16.15 -8.47 -8.35
C LYS A 71 -15.42 -9.21 -7.24
N SER A 72 -14.10 -9.05 -7.13
CA SER A 72 -13.31 -9.67 -6.06
C SER A 72 -13.70 -9.18 -4.66
N LYS A 73 -14.30 -7.99 -4.56
CA LYS A 73 -14.85 -7.41 -3.33
C LYS A 73 -16.30 -7.82 -3.04
N GLY A 74 -16.90 -8.66 -3.89
CA GLY A 74 -18.30 -9.08 -3.75
C GLY A 74 -19.31 -7.99 -4.07
N VAL A 75 -18.89 -6.93 -4.77
CA VAL A 75 -19.78 -5.87 -5.24
C VAL A 75 -20.73 -6.44 -6.30
N PRO A 76 -22.06 -6.19 -6.23
CA PRO A 76 -23.02 -6.74 -7.19
C PRO A 76 -22.79 -6.23 -8.61
N ALA A 77 -23.60 -6.74 -9.55
CA ALA A 77 -23.64 -6.21 -10.89
C ALA A 77 -23.99 -4.72 -10.91
N LEU A 78 -23.18 -3.92 -11.61
CA LEU A 78 -23.36 -2.48 -11.73
C LEU A 78 -23.53 -2.09 -13.21
N PRO A 79 -24.41 -1.12 -13.53
CA PRO A 79 -24.40 -0.44 -14.83
C PRO A 79 -23.20 0.51 -14.89
N LEU A 80 -22.00 -0.06 -15.04
CA LEU A 80 -20.73 0.64 -14.97
C LEU A 80 -20.11 0.78 -16.36
N LYS A 81 -19.88 2.02 -16.77
CA LYS A 81 -19.11 2.37 -17.95
C LYS A 81 -17.75 2.94 -17.56
N THR A 82 -16.68 2.45 -18.17
CA THR A 82 -15.32 2.96 -17.96
C THR A 82 -14.76 3.58 -19.24
N SER A 83 -14.05 4.69 -19.14
CA SER A 83 -13.40 5.30 -20.32
C SER A 83 -12.00 5.81 -20.01
N VAL A 84 -11.02 5.28 -20.73
CA VAL A 84 -9.65 5.81 -20.75
C VAL A 84 -9.53 6.75 -21.93
N ASP A 85 -9.23 8.01 -21.67
CA ASP A 85 -9.01 9.05 -22.67
C ASP A 85 -7.73 9.82 -22.36
N GLU A 86 -6.64 9.46 -23.05
CA GLU A 86 -5.33 10.09 -22.91
C GLU A 86 -5.33 11.59 -23.26
N SER A 87 -6.36 12.10 -23.93
CA SER A 87 -6.50 13.52 -24.26
C SER A 87 -7.04 14.37 -23.11
N LEU A 88 -7.55 13.75 -22.04
CA LEU A 88 -8.02 14.45 -20.85
C LEU A 88 -6.86 15.22 -20.19
N THR A 89 -7.12 16.46 -19.81
CA THR A 89 -6.18 17.30 -19.05
C THR A 89 -6.25 16.96 -17.56
N LEU A 90 -6.01 15.70 -17.23
CA LEU A 90 -5.95 15.16 -15.87
C LEU A 90 -4.53 14.68 -15.56
N SER A 91 -4.15 14.73 -14.28
CA SER A 91 -2.91 14.12 -13.80
C SER A 91 -3.00 12.59 -13.83
N ASP A 92 -1.85 11.93 -13.82
CA ASP A 92 -1.82 10.46 -13.76
C ASP A 92 -2.49 9.95 -12.48
N GLY A 93 -3.30 8.90 -12.60
CA GLY A 93 -4.10 8.35 -11.50
C GLY A 93 -5.32 9.18 -11.09
N ALA A 94 -5.60 10.32 -11.72
CA ALA A 94 -6.81 11.11 -11.49
C ALA A 94 -8.02 10.54 -12.25
N TYR A 95 -9.22 10.79 -11.73
CA TYR A 95 -10.46 10.29 -12.32
C TYR A 95 -11.66 11.21 -12.08
N LEU A 96 -12.68 11.02 -12.90
CA LEU A 96 -14.03 11.51 -12.71
C LEU A 96 -14.94 10.29 -12.49
N LEU A 97 -15.69 10.29 -11.39
CA LEU A 97 -16.76 9.33 -11.11
C LEU A 97 -18.08 10.08 -11.15
N GLN A 98 -19.03 9.61 -11.97
CA GLN A 98 -20.39 10.14 -12.05
C GLN A 98 -21.39 9.05 -11.74
N ILE A 99 -22.37 9.36 -10.88
CA ILE A 99 -23.48 8.48 -10.52
C ILE A 99 -24.77 9.21 -10.86
N THR A 100 -25.57 8.65 -11.77
CA THR A 100 -26.90 9.16 -12.15
C THR A 100 -27.97 8.12 -11.87
N ALA A 101 -29.25 8.42 -12.16
CA ALA A 101 -30.32 7.44 -12.02
C ALA A 101 -30.20 6.29 -13.04
N GLU A 102 -29.46 6.50 -14.13
CA GLU A 102 -29.29 5.55 -15.24
C GLU A 102 -28.04 4.68 -15.09
N GLY A 103 -27.01 5.13 -14.37
CA GLY A 103 -25.83 4.31 -14.12
C GLY A 103 -24.63 5.05 -13.56
N ILE A 104 -23.46 4.42 -13.71
CA ILE A 104 -22.18 4.89 -13.19
C ILE A 104 -21.19 5.03 -14.35
N GLU A 105 -20.49 6.16 -14.40
CA GLU A 105 -19.38 6.37 -15.35
C GLU A 105 -18.10 6.71 -14.59
N ILE A 106 -17.01 6.00 -14.92
CA ILE A 106 -15.65 6.32 -14.47
C ILE A 106 -14.83 6.70 -15.70
N SER A 107 -14.27 7.90 -15.69
CA SER A 107 -13.42 8.39 -16.78
C SER A 107 -12.07 8.83 -16.24
N ALA A 108 -10.99 8.46 -16.91
CA ALA A 108 -9.64 8.81 -16.50
C ALA A 108 -8.71 8.91 -17.71
N LYS A 109 -7.54 9.55 -17.49
CA LYS A 109 -6.49 9.62 -18.51
C LYS A 109 -5.75 8.29 -18.67
N ASP A 110 -5.66 7.50 -17.60
CA ASP A 110 -4.90 6.25 -17.55
C ASP A 110 -5.63 5.15 -16.77
N ALA A 111 -5.08 3.94 -16.83
CA ALA A 111 -5.59 2.77 -16.12
C ALA A 111 -5.61 2.95 -14.59
N ALA A 112 -4.62 3.67 -14.04
CA ALA A 112 -4.53 3.91 -12.60
C ALA A 112 -5.70 4.76 -12.09
N GLY A 113 -6.14 5.76 -12.87
CA GLY A 113 -7.29 6.58 -12.56
C GLY A 113 -8.59 5.78 -12.58
N ILE A 114 -8.77 4.88 -13.58
CA ILE A 114 -9.93 3.97 -13.60
C ILE A 114 -9.97 3.11 -12.33
N PHE A 115 -8.84 2.52 -11.94
CA PHE A 115 -8.74 1.72 -10.73
C PHE A 115 -9.03 2.55 -9.46
N ASN A 116 -8.49 3.76 -9.36
CA ASN A 116 -8.75 4.67 -8.22
C ASN A 116 -10.22 5.11 -8.15
N GLY A 117 -10.89 5.27 -9.30
CA GLY A 117 -12.33 5.50 -9.36
C GLY A 117 -13.12 4.30 -8.83
N ALA A 118 -12.67 3.08 -9.14
CA ALA A 118 -13.30 1.85 -8.67
C ALA A 118 -13.15 1.65 -7.15
N THR A 119 -11.99 1.96 -6.57
CA THR A 119 -11.80 1.89 -5.10
C THR A 119 -12.63 2.94 -4.36
N THR A 120 -12.85 4.11 -4.95
CA THR A 120 -13.82 5.08 -4.43
C THR A 120 -15.25 4.57 -4.56
N LEU A 121 -15.62 3.97 -5.70
CA LEU A 121 -16.94 3.40 -5.91
C LEU A 121 -17.24 2.27 -4.91
N GLU A 122 -16.27 1.41 -4.59
CA GLU A 122 -16.38 0.40 -3.54
C GLU A 122 -16.82 1.03 -2.20
N GLN A 123 -16.16 2.12 -1.78
CA GLN A 123 -16.52 2.81 -0.54
C GLN A 123 -17.88 3.50 -0.65
N VAL A 124 -18.21 4.12 -1.79
CA VAL A 124 -19.55 4.70 -2.02
C VAL A 124 -20.62 3.61 -1.83
N ILE A 125 -20.42 2.42 -2.38
CA ILE A 125 -21.35 1.30 -2.24
C ILE A 125 -21.42 0.82 -0.80
N ALA A 126 -20.27 0.68 -0.11
CA ALA A 126 -20.21 0.24 1.27
C ALA A 126 -20.93 1.17 2.25
N PHE A 127 -20.85 2.48 2.04
CA PHE A 127 -21.49 3.49 2.89
C PHE A 127 -22.87 3.94 2.38
N SER A 128 -23.36 3.33 1.31
CA SER A 128 -24.70 3.54 0.81
C SER A 128 -25.68 2.48 1.34
N PRO A 129 -26.98 2.78 1.46
CA PRO A 129 -27.96 1.81 1.92
C PRO A 129 -28.00 0.55 1.05
N ASN A 130 -27.73 -0.60 1.67
CA ASN A 130 -27.99 -1.92 1.14
C ASN A 130 -29.18 -2.54 1.91
N THR A 131 -30.28 -2.79 1.22
CA THR A 131 -31.52 -3.31 1.83
C THR A 131 -31.98 -4.56 1.10
N GLU A 132 -32.96 -5.27 1.64
CA GLU A 132 -33.62 -6.40 0.94
C GLU A 132 -34.21 -6.01 -0.42
N ARG A 133 -34.47 -4.71 -0.63
CA ARG A 133 -34.99 -4.18 -1.90
C ARG A 133 -33.89 -3.91 -2.93
N GLY A 134 -32.61 -3.90 -2.56
CA GLY A 134 -31.50 -3.48 -3.41
C GLY A 134 -30.59 -2.44 -2.78
N HIS A 135 -29.58 -2.03 -3.56
CA HIS A 135 -28.65 -0.96 -3.20
C HIS A 135 -29.11 0.38 -3.75
N PHE A 136 -28.88 1.44 -2.98
CA PHE A 136 -29.26 2.81 -3.32
C PHE A 136 -28.04 3.73 -3.22
N LEU A 137 -27.45 4.12 -4.35
CA LEU A 137 -26.28 5.02 -4.35
C LEU A 137 -26.73 6.46 -4.53
N PRO A 138 -26.24 7.42 -3.72
CA PRO A 138 -26.56 8.82 -3.91
C PRO A 138 -26.00 9.33 -5.25
N ALA A 139 -26.83 10.06 -6.01
CA ALA A 139 -26.41 10.63 -7.28
C ALA A 139 -25.45 11.81 -7.08
N GLY A 140 -24.52 12.00 -8.01
CA GLY A 140 -23.55 13.08 -7.94
C GLY A 140 -22.29 12.83 -8.75
N THR A 141 -21.28 13.65 -8.49
CA THR A 141 -19.96 13.56 -9.13
C THR A 141 -18.83 13.62 -8.10
N ILE A 142 -17.74 12.93 -8.41
CA ILE A 142 -16.47 13.02 -7.70
C ILE A 142 -15.37 13.27 -8.74
N THR A 143 -14.64 14.37 -8.57
CA THR A 143 -13.42 14.67 -9.34
C THR A 143 -12.25 14.56 -8.39
N ASP A 144 -11.32 13.67 -8.67
CA ASP A 144 -10.27 13.33 -7.71
C ASP A 144 -8.91 13.13 -8.36
N THR A 145 -7.86 13.51 -7.64
CA THR A 145 -6.47 13.39 -8.07
C THR A 145 -5.56 13.21 -6.86
N PRO A 146 -4.53 12.37 -6.95
CA PRO A 146 -3.56 12.24 -5.87
C PRO A 146 -2.74 13.53 -5.69
N ARG A 147 -2.43 13.88 -4.44
CA ARG A 147 -1.41 14.87 -4.09
C ARG A 147 -0.01 14.38 -4.48
N TYR A 148 0.33 13.14 -4.15
CA TYR A 148 1.62 12.53 -4.46
C TYR A 148 1.51 11.28 -5.34
N ALA A 149 2.48 11.13 -6.23
CA ALA A 149 2.53 10.01 -7.18
C ALA A 149 2.82 8.67 -6.49
N TYR A 150 3.66 8.67 -5.45
CA TYR A 150 4.01 7.49 -4.67
C TYR A 150 3.27 7.45 -3.34
N ARG A 151 2.57 6.35 -3.06
CA ARG A 151 1.81 6.12 -1.83
C ARG A 151 2.11 4.69 -1.39
N GLY A 152 3.10 4.57 -0.52
CA GLY A 152 3.72 3.31 -0.17
C GLY A 152 3.22 2.69 1.12
N TYR A 153 3.32 1.38 1.17
CA TYR A 153 3.29 0.57 2.38
C TYR A 153 4.48 -0.39 2.31
N MET A 154 5.28 -0.49 3.38
CA MET A 154 6.33 -1.50 3.45
C MET A 154 5.90 -2.64 4.38
N LEU A 155 6.10 -3.87 3.95
CA LEU A 155 5.95 -5.06 4.79
C LEU A 155 7.31 -5.73 4.98
N ASP A 156 7.74 -5.80 6.24
CA ASP A 156 8.89 -6.60 6.65
C ASP A 156 8.51 -8.07 6.75
N VAL A 157 9.05 -8.86 5.81
CA VAL A 157 8.94 -10.32 5.80
C VAL A 157 10.24 -10.99 6.26
N ALA A 158 11.29 -10.22 6.52
CA ALA A 158 12.61 -10.70 6.91
C ALA A 158 12.68 -11.02 8.40
N ARG A 159 12.16 -10.15 9.27
CA ARG A 159 12.13 -10.37 10.73
C ARG A 159 11.14 -11.47 11.12
N THR A 160 9.97 -11.50 10.46
CA THR A 160 8.98 -12.58 10.55
C THR A 160 8.45 -12.88 9.16
N PHE A 161 8.47 -14.14 8.73
CA PHE A 161 8.04 -14.50 7.40
C PHE A 161 6.52 -14.60 7.28
N PHE A 162 5.98 -13.94 6.25
CA PHE A 162 4.58 -14.02 5.88
C PHE A 162 4.45 -14.65 4.49
N GLY A 163 3.70 -15.75 4.40
CA GLY A 163 3.49 -16.46 3.13
C GLY A 163 2.68 -15.65 2.10
N VAL A 164 2.61 -16.18 0.88
CA VAL A 164 1.94 -15.54 -0.28
C VAL A 164 0.52 -15.09 0.05
N ASP A 165 -0.28 -15.94 0.70
CA ASP A 165 -1.68 -15.63 1.01
C ASP A 165 -1.81 -14.44 1.97
N THR A 166 -0.92 -14.34 2.96
CA THR A 166 -0.89 -13.19 3.87
C THR A 166 -0.52 -11.91 3.12
N VAL A 167 0.51 -11.96 2.26
CA VAL A 167 0.91 -10.79 1.46
C VAL A 167 -0.23 -10.33 0.54
N LYS A 168 -0.92 -11.27 -0.11
CA LYS A 168 -2.12 -10.97 -0.92
C LYS A 168 -3.25 -10.36 -0.08
N ALA A 169 -3.47 -10.90 1.13
CA ALA A 169 -4.45 -10.37 2.06
C ALA A 169 -4.11 -8.95 2.54
N VAL A 170 -2.82 -8.61 2.66
CA VAL A 170 -2.34 -7.24 2.90
C VAL A 170 -2.65 -6.36 1.69
N ILE A 171 -2.28 -6.76 0.47
CA ILE A 171 -2.61 -6.02 -0.76
C ILE A 171 -4.10 -5.67 -0.84
N ASP A 172 -4.98 -6.61 -0.53
CA ASP A 172 -6.44 -6.37 -0.54
C ASP A 172 -6.92 -5.39 0.52
N ARG A 173 -6.23 -5.27 1.67
CA ARG A 173 -6.50 -4.28 2.73
C ARG A 173 -6.04 -2.88 2.35
N LEU A 174 -4.96 -2.79 1.57
CA LEU A 174 -4.35 -1.52 1.16
C LEU A 174 -5.09 -0.88 -0.02
N ALA A 175 -5.64 -1.69 -0.93
CA ALA A 175 -6.20 -1.24 -2.20
C ALA A 175 -7.34 -0.21 -2.08
N PRO A 176 -8.31 -0.35 -1.15
CA PRO A 176 -9.39 0.63 -0.98
C PRO A 176 -8.88 2.04 -0.64
N TYR A 177 -7.69 2.13 -0.07
CA TYR A 177 -7.07 3.38 0.38
C TYR A 177 -6.08 3.97 -0.63
N LYS A 178 -6.10 3.46 -1.87
CA LYS A 178 -5.34 3.98 -3.02
C LYS A 178 -3.82 3.93 -2.85
N ILE A 179 -3.33 3.10 -1.94
CA ILE A 179 -1.90 2.73 -1.85
C ILE A 179 -1.52 2.09 -3.18
N ASN A 180 -0.40 2.52 -3.78
CA ASN A 180 0.01 2.08 -5.12
C ASN A 180 1.43 1.51 -5.17
N HIS A 181 2.14 1.49 -4.05
CA HIS A 181 3.42 0.81 -3.94
C HIS A 181 3.40 -0.11 -2.72
N LEU A 182 3.83 -1.35 -2.92
CA LEU A 182 4.10 -2.30 -1.85
C LEU A 182 5.61 -2.57 -1.85
N HIS A 183 6.27 -2.01 -0.85
CA HIS A 183 7.67 -2.23 -0.58
C HIS A 183 7.81 -3.53 0.23
N LEU A 184 8.53 -4.52 -0.30
CA LEU A 184 8.81 -5.77 0.39
C LEU A 184 10.26 -5.75 0.87
N HIS A 185 10.43 -5.72 2.20
CA HIS A 185 11.73 -5.87 2.85
C HIS A 185 12.07 -7.37 2.92
N LEU A 186 12.81 -7.85 1.91
CA LEU A 186 12.98 -9.28 1.60
C LEU A 186 14.23 -9.90 2.25
N SER A 187 15.13 -9.10 2.80
CA SER A 187 16.33 -9.61 3.46
C SER A 187 16.74 -8.75 4.63
N ASP A 188 17.16 -9.40 5.70
CA ASP A 188 17.70 -8.76 6.88
C ASP A 188 18.63 -9.75 7.63
N ASP A 189 19.12 -9.37 8.80
CA ASP A 189 19.94 -10.19 9.67
C ASP A 189 19.28 -11.52 10.08
N GLN A 190 17.96 -11.49 10.29
CA GLN A 190 17.20 -12.66 10.74
C GLN A 190 16.73 -13.58 9.61
N GLY A 191 16.77 -13.13 8.36
CA GLY A 191 16.08 -13.84 7.30
C GLY A 191 16.37 -13.39 5.89
N TRP A 192 16.52 -14.35 4.99
CA TRP A 192 16.53 -14.13 3.54
C TRP A 192 15.30 -14.77 2.90
N ARG A 193 14.46 -13.98 2.22
CA ARG A 193 13.07 -14.34 1.91
C ARG A 193 12.74 -14.49 0.43
N ILE A 194 13.74 -14.53 -0.45
CA ILE A 194 13.53 -14.69 -1.88
C ILE A 194 14.54 -15.65 -2.52
N GLU A 195 14.07 -16.53 -3.40
CA GLU A 195 14.95 -17.46 -4.12
C GLU A 195 15.86 -16.72 -5.12
N ILE A 196 17.17 -16.94 -4.97
CA ILE A 196 18.20 -16.56 -5.95
C ILE A 196 18.81 -17.86 -6.48
N LYS A 197 18.56 -18.20 -7.74
CA LYS A 197 18.92 -19.51 -8.31
C LYS A 197 20.43 -19.71 -8.39
N SER A 198 21.17 -18.63 -8.64
CA SER A 198 22.64 -18.65 -8.63
C SER A 198 23.24 -18.77 -7.23
N TRP A 199 22.48 -18.43 -6.18
CA TRP A 199 22.90 -18.46 -4.78
C TRP A 199 21.84 -19.17 -3.88
N PRO A 200 21.59 -20.48 -4.09
CA PRO A 200 20.47 -21.19 -3.46
C PRO A 200 20.55 -21.24 -1.93
N GLY A 201 21.76 -21.18 -1.37
CA GLY A 201 21.98 -21.18 0.07
C GLY A 201 21.34 -20.00 0.79
N LEU A 202 21.09 -18.87 0.11
CA LEU A 202 20.44 -17.71 0.71
C LEU A 202 19.05 -18.09 1.23
N ALA A 203 18.23 -18.70 0.38
CA ALA A 203 16.91 -19.18 0.76
C ALA A 203 16.98 -20.46 1.61
N GLU A 204 17.78 -21.43 1.19
CA GLU A 204 17.82 -22.75 1.84
C GLU A 204 18.45 -22.75 3.24
N ILE A 205 19.35 -21.80 3.54
CA ILE A 205 20.04 -21.67 4.83
C ILE A 205 19.60 -20.37 5.52
N GLY A 206 19.76 -19.22 4.86
CA GLY A 206 19.41 -17.91 5.41
C GLY A 206 17.90 -17.69 5.61
N GLY A 207 17.05 -18.45 4.92
CA GLY A 207 15.58 -18.41 5.09
C GLY A 207 15.04 -19.34 6.18
N ARG A 208 15.87 -20.16 6.84
CA ARG A 208 15.42 -21.23 7.76
C ARG A 208 14.76 -20.72 9.03
N PHE A 209 15.24 -19.60 9.55
CA PHE A 209 14.82 -19.05 10.83
C PHE A 209 14.30 -17.62 10.65
N GLU A 210 13.77 -17.08 11.73
CA GLU A 210 13.31 -15.71 11.88
C GLU A 210 13.52 -15.27 13.35
N VAL A 211 12.99 -14.12 13.74
CA VAL A 211 13.01 -13.66 15.15
C VAL A 211 12.45 -14.74 16.08
N ASP A 212 12.99 -14.84 17.30
CA ASP A 212 12.67 -15.87 18.32
C ASP A 212 13.10 -17.31 17.95
N GLY A 213 13.70 -17.50 16.77
CA GLY A 213 14.21 -18.80 16.32
C GLY A 213 13.11 -19.75 15.87
N THR A 214 11.92 -19.23 15.56
CA THR A 214 10.86 -19.99 14.90
C THR A 214 11.26 -20.33 13.46
N PRO A 215 10.67 -21.38 12.85
CA PRO A 215 10.88 -21.66 11.44
C PRO A 215 10.43 -20.47 10.59
N GLY A 216 11.33 -19.96 9.75
CA GLY A 216 11.02 -18.92 8.79
C GLY A 216 10.47 -19.48 7.48
N GLY A 217 10.77 -18.78 6.39
CA GLY A 217 10.49 -19.23 5.03
C GLY A 217 11.07 -18.27 3.99
N TYR A 218 10.72 -18.52 2.73
CA TYR A 218 11.07 -17.68 1.60
C TYR A 218 10.07 -17.87 0.45
N PHE A 219 10.00 -16.88 -0.44
CA PHE A 219 9.29 -16.99 -1.70
C PHE A 219 10.20 -17.63 -2.76
N THR A 220 9.71 -18.69 -3.41
CA THR A 220 10.26 -19.09 -4.71
C THR A 220 10.05 -17.96 -5.73
N GLN A 221 10.83 -17.93 -6.81
CA GLN A 221 10.63 -16.90 -7.84
C GLN A 221 9.24 -16.97 -8.48
N GLU A 222 8.61 -18.14 -8.56
CA GLU A 222 7.22 -18.25 -9.05
C GLU A 222 6.21 -17.67 -8.06
N GLN A 223 6.39 -17.89 -6.75
CA GLN A 223 5.55 -17.27 -5.72
C GLN A 223 5.72 -15.75 -5.69
N TYR A 224 6.95 -15.26 -5.84
CA TYR A 224 7.21 -13.82 -5.93
C TYR A 224 6.54 -13.22 -7.18
N LYS A 225 6.64 -13.87 -8.35
CA LYS A 225 5.92 -13.46 -9.57
C LYS A 225 4.39 -13.46 -9.40
N ASP A 226 3.85 -14.41 -8.66
CA ASP A 226 2.42 -14.44 -8.30
C ASP A 226 2.02 -13.26 -7.41
N ILE A 227 2.85 -12.91 -6.41
CA ILE A 227 2.66 -11.69 -5.59
C ILE A 227 2.70 -10.43 -6.47
N VAL A 228 3.70 -10.31 -7.35
CA VAL A 228 3.85 -9.18 -8.28
C VAL A 228 2.62 -9.03 -9.18
N ALA A 229 2.14 -10.13 -9.77
CA ALA A 229 0.96 -10.11 -10.62
C ALA A 229 -0.30 -9.74 -9.84
N TYR A 230 -0.43 -10.24 -8.61
CA TYR A 230 -1.56 -9.91 -7.74
C TYR A 230 -1.56 -8.43 -7.35
N ALA A 231 -0.41 -7.88 -6.93
CA ALA A 231 -0.24 -6.47 -6.65
C ALA A 231 -0.60 -5.61 -7.88
N ALA A 232 -0.11 -5.97 -9.06
CA ALA A 232 -0.42 -5.25 -10.30
C ALA A 232 -1.93 -5.25 -10.61
N SER A 233 -2.63 -6.36 -10.35
CA SER A 233 -4.09 -6.43 -10.51
C SER A 233 -4.88 -5.55 -9.52
N ARG A 234 -4.22 -5.04 -8.48
CA ARG A 234 -4.74 -4.05 -7.53
C ARG A 234 -4.09 -2.67 -7.71
N ASN A 235 -3.51 -2.40 -8.89
CA ASN A 235 -2.81 -1.16 -9.24
C ASN A 235 -1.66 -0.81 -8.25
N MET A 236 -1.01 -1.85 -7.71
CA MET A 236 0.16 -1.72 -6.84
C MET A 236 1.43 -2.19 -7.54
N THR A 237 2.47 -1.38 -7.44
CA THR A 237 3.82 -1.71 -7.90
C THR A 237 4.62 -2.30 -6.75
N ILE A 238 5.24 -3.47 -6.96
CA ILE A 238 6.19 -4.01 -5.99
C ILE A 238 7.52 -3.25 -6.06
N VAL A 239 8.03 -2.85 -4.91
CA VAL A 239 9.40 -2.37 -4.71
C VAL A 239 10.14 -3.44 -3.87
N PRO A 240 11.08 -4.20 -4.44
CA PRO A 240 11.85 -5.18 -3.68
C PRO A 240 13.01 -4.49 -2.98
N GLU A 241 13.26 -4.92 -1.74
CA GLU A 241 14.46 -4.52 -1.01
C GLU A 241 15.33 -5.72 -0.68
N ILE A 242 16.62 -5.53 -0.97
CA ILE A 242 17.70 -6.32 -0.39
C ILE A 242 18.61 -5.33 0.32
N ASP A 243 18.57 -5.34 1.64
CA ASP A 243 19.33 -4.41 2.46
C ASP A 243 20.83 -4.71 2.42
N MET A 244 21.63 -3.65 2.25
CA MET A 244 23.07 -3.73 2.08
C MET A 244 23.76 -2.36 2.27
N PRO A 245 24.99 -2.30 2.81
CA PRO A 245 25.82 -3.43 3.23
C PRO A 245 25.52 -3.95 4.65
N GLY A 246 24.81 -3.17 5.47
CA GLY A 246 24.26 -3.59 6.77
C GLY A 246 23.13 -4.62 6.62
N HIS A 247 22.58 -5.09 7.74
CA HIS A 247 21.41 -5.99 7.75
C HIS A 247 21.57 -7.27 6.90
N THR A 248 22.78 -7.82 6.84
CA THR A 248 23.15 -8.89 5.90
C THR A 248 23.46 -10.23 6.55
N ASN A 249 23.21 -10.40 7.86
CA ASN A 249 23.62 -11.62 8.56
C ASN A 249 23.02 -12.91 7.97
N ALA A 250 21.80 -12.90 7.42
CA ALA A 250 21.24 -14.08 6.76
C ALA A 250 22.05 -14.54 5.53
N ALA A 251 22.55 -13.59 4.72
CA ALA A 251 23.44 -13.91 3.59
C ALA A 251 24.82 -14.37 4.09
N LEU A 252 25.35 -13.70 5.11
CA LEU A 252 26.64 -14.05 5.74
C LEU A 252 26.62 -15.41 6.45
N ASN A 253 25.46 -15.86 6.92
CA ASN A 253 25.24 -17.20 7.46
C ASN A 253 25.27 -18.26 6.35
N ALA A 254 24.70 -17.96 5.18
CA ALA A 254 24.65 -18.87 4.06
C ALA A 254 26.02 -19.04 3.35
N TYR A 255 26.80 -17.96 3.20
CA TYR A 255 28.03 -17.95 2.42
C TYR A 255 29.22 -17.35 3.20
N ALA A 256 30.14 -18.23 3.61
CA ALA A 256 31.32 -17.86 4.39
C ALA A 256 32.24 -16.85 3.65
N GLU A 257 32.33 -16.93 2.33
CA GLU A 257 33.22 -16.09 1.51
C GLU A 257 32.83 -14.61 1.47
N LEU A 258 31.56 -14.29 1.71
CA LEU A 258 31.05 -12.92 1.85
C LEU A 258 31.48 -12.23 3.16
N ASN A 259 31.91 -13.01 4.16
CA ASN A 259 32.33 -12.51 5.46
C ASN A 259 33.77 -12.00 5.42
N LEU A 260 34.08 -10.92 6.15
CA LEU A 260 35.43 -10.33 6.23
C LEU A 260 36.51 -11.36 6.60
N ASP A 261 36.22 -12.26 7.54
CA ASP A 261 37.12 -13.31 8.03
C ASP A 261 36.97 -14.66 7.30
N GLY A 262 36.12 -14.73 6.28
CA GLY A 262 35.87 -15.95 5.50
C GLY A 262 35.15 -17.05 6.29
N LYS A 263 34.47 -16.71 7.39
CA LYS A 263 33.72 -17.65 8.24
C LYS A 263 32.25 -17.31 8.24
N ALA A 264 31.41 -18.29 7.92
CA ALA A 264 29.96 -18.14 8.00
C ALA A 264 29.55 -17.75 9.42
N ARG A 265 28.61 -16.81 9.54
CA ARG A 265 28.01 -16.43 10.82
C ARG A 265 27.00 -17.48 11.26
N ASP A 266 26.68 -17.48 12.55
CA ASP A 266 25.52 -18.20 13.06
C ASP A 266 24.22 -17.50 12.60
N PRO A 267 23.10 -18.23 12.44
CA PRO A 267 21.82 -17.58 12.19
C PRO A 267 21.49 -16.65 13.36
N TYR A 268 20.93 -15.48 13.06
CA TYR A 268 20.56 -14.52 14.07
C TYR A 268 19.05 -14.51 14.25
N THR A 269 18.60 -14.59 15.51
CA THR A 269 17.18 -14.70 15.86
C THR A 269 16.77 -13.66 16.90
N GLY A 270 17.64 -12.67 17.14
CA GLY A 270 17.38 -11.53 18.01
C GLY A 270 16.79 -10.35 17.24
N THR A 271 16.80 -9.19 17.88
CA THR A 271 16.23 -7.94 17.34
C THR A 271 17.16 -6.73 17.47
N ARG A 272 18.46 -6.95 17.77
CA ARG A 272 19.47 -5.89 17.67
C ARG A 272 19.88 -5.69 16.21
N VAL A 273 20.23 -4.46 15.89
CA VAL A 273 20.59 -3.97 14.55
C VAL A 273 22.04 -3.49 14.49
N GLY A 274 22.51 -3.19 13.28
CA GLY A 274 23.79 -2.53 12.97
C GLY A 274 25.09 -3.31 13.20
N PHE A 275 25.01 -4.61 13.47
CA PHE A 275 26.21 -5.42 13.76
C PHE A 275 26.79 -6.15 12.55
N SER A 276 26.03 -6.30 11.47
CA SER A 276 26.41 -7.05 10.28
C SER A 276 26.92 -6.14 9.16
N THR A 277 27.78 -6.69 8.30
CA THR A 277 28.31 -5.96 7.15
C THR A 277 28.87 -6.91 6.10
N LEU A 278 28.57 -6.62 4.82
CA LEU A 278 29.25 -7.22 3.67
C LEU A 278 30.65 -6.61 3.51
N ASP A 279 31.62 -7.43 3.06
CA ASP A 279 32.98 -6.95 2.82
C ASP A 279 33.07 -6.15 1.50
N ALA A 280 33.06 -4.82 1.60
CA ALA A 280 33.21 -3.90 0.45
C ALA A 280 34.57 -4.00 -0.25
N ASN A 281 35.54 -4.74 0.30
CA ASN A 281 36.87 -4.90 -0.26
C ASN A 281 37.08 -6.21 -1.02
N LYS A 282 36.02 -7.03 -1.14
CA LYS A 282 36.04 -8.26 -1.93
C LYS A 282 35.21 -8.12 -3.20
N GLU A 283 35.77 -8.58 -4.33
CA GLU A 283 35.03 -8.58 -5.60
C GLU A 283 33.86 -9.57 -5.61
N ILE A 284 33.97 -10.70 -4.89
CA ILE A 284 32.86 -11.66 -4.77
C ILE A 284 31.61 -11.03 -4.14
N THR A 285 31.76 -10.00 -3.31
CA THR A 285 30.63 -9.24 -2.76
C THR A 285 29.82 -8.59 -3.89
N TYR A 286 30.49 -8.03 -4.90
CA TYR A 286 29.82 -7.37 -6.01
C TYR A 286 29.32 -8.35 -7.07
N GLU A 287 29.97 -9.51 -7.23
CA GLU A 287 29.42 -10.63 -8.01
C GLU A 287 28.12 -11.17 -7.39
N PHE A 288 28.08 -11.25 -6.06
CA PHE A 288 26.88 -11.58 -5.29
C PHE A 288 25.78 -10.53 -5.49
N VAL A 289 26.09 -9.24 -5.27
CA VAL A 289 25.11 -8.15 -5.45
C VAL A 289 24.56 -8.11 -6.88
N ASP A 290 25.42 -8.26 -7.89
CA ASP A 290 25.02 -8.30 -9.31
C ASP A 290 24.06 -9.45 -9.61
N ALA A 291 24.36 -10.65 -9.13
CA ALA A 291 23.51 -11.82 -9.32
C ALA A 291 22.14 -11.67 -8.63
N VAL A 292 22.13 -11.20 -7.39
CA VAL A 292 20.90 -10.96 -6.62
C VAL A 292 20.02 -9.92 -7.29
N VAL A 293 20.60 -8.74 -7.59
CA VAL A 293 19.88 -7.63 -8.22
C VAL A 293 19.37 -8.06 -9.58
N GLY A 294 20.19 -8.71 -10.41
CA GLY A 294 19.80 -9.14 -11.75
C GLY A 294 18.65 -10.15 -11.76
N GLU A 295 18.68 -11.15 -10.88
CA GLU A 295 17.61 -12.15 -10.82
C GLU A 295 16.28 -11.56 -10.34
N ILE A 296 16.29 -10.71 -9.31
CA ILE A 296 15.08 -10.06 -8.81
C ILE A 296 14.58 -9.02 -9.82
N ALA A 297 15.46 -8.18 -10.38
CA ALA A 297 15.09 -7.16 -11.37
C ALA A 297 14.39 -7.76 -12.60
N ALA A 298 14.80 -8.97 -13.03
CA ALA A 298 14.19 -9.69 -14.14
C ALA A 298 12.73 -10.14 -13.87
N ILE A 299 12.34 -10.29 -12.61
CA ILE A 299 10.98 -10.71 -12.20
C ILE A 299 10.18 -9.62 -11.51
N THR A 300 10.73 -8.41 -11.40
CA THR A 300 10.05 -7.24 -10.85
C THR A 300 9.85 -6.18 -11.94
N PRO A 301 8.64 -6.01 -12.51
CA PRO A 301 8.39 -5.02 -13.56
C PRO A 301 8.53 -3.57 -13.10
N GLY A 302 8.37 -3.30 -11.80
CA GLY A 302 8.50 -1.98 -11.20
C GLY A 302 9.87 -1.35 -11.47
N PRO A 303 9.96 -0.01 -11.49
CA PRO A 303 11.19 0.67 -11.89
C PRO A 303 12.24 0.73 -10.77
N TYR A 304 11.86 0.51 -9.52
CA TYR A 304 12.73 0.68 -8.36
C TYR A 304 13.33 -0.64 -7.88
N PHE A 305 14.54 -0.56 -7.33
CA PHE A 305 15.15 -1.60 -6.51
C PHE A 305 15.72 -0.91 -5.27
N HIS A 306 15.26 -1.32 -4.09
CA HIS A 306 15.73 -0.77 -2.82
C HIS A 306 16.97 -1.52 -2.37
N LEU A 307 18.06 -0.79 -2.12
CA LEU A 307 19.33 -1.34 -1.63
C LEU A 307 19.48 -1.24 -0.11
N GLY A 308 18.46 -0.73 0.58
CA GLY A 308 18.51 -0.42 2.00
C GLY A 308 19.56 0.63 2.30
N GLY A 309 20.58 0.26 3.07
CA GLY A 309 21.75 1.08 3.36
C GLY A 309 21.67 1.86 4.66
N ASP A 310 20.67 1.57 5.49
CA ASP A 310 20.52 2.05 6.86
C ASP A 310 21.45 1.32 7.82
N GLU A 311 21.58 1.89 9.02
CA GLU A 311 22.16 1.29 10.23
C GLU A 311 23.47 0.49 10.01
N SER A 312 24.29 0.90 9.05
CA SER A 312 25.51 0.19 8.63
C SER A 312 26.70 0.45 9.56
N ASP A 313 26.46 0.46 10.88
CA ASP A 313 27.41 0.84 11.95
C ASP A 313 28.71 0.01 11.94
N ALA A 314 28.63 -1.26 11.54
CA ALA A 314 29.77 -2.14 11.39
C ALA A 314 30.64 -1.85 10.14
N THR A 315 30.16 -0.98 9.24
CA THR A 315 30.82 -0.64 7.98
C THR A 315 31.60 0.67 8.12
N PRO A 316 32.93 0.68 7.98
CA PRO A 316 33.70 1.92 7.94
C PRO A 316 33.18 2.87 6.85
N HIS A 317 33.17 4.18 7.10
CA HIS A 317 32.54 5.14 6.19
C HIS A 317 33.08 5.07 4.75
N ASP A 318 34.40 4.98 4.56
CA ASP A 318 34.99 4.88 3.21
C ASP A 318 34.55 3.60 2.48
N ASP A 319 34.38 2.50 3.22
CA ASP A 319 33.86 1.23 2.69
C ASP A 319 32.37 1.33 2.35
N TYR A 320 31.58 2.02 3.19
CA TYR A 320 30.16 2.30 2.93
C TYR A 320 29.97 3.10 1.65
N VAL A 321 30.72 4.21 1.48
CA VAL A 321 30.69 5.05 0.28
C VAL A 321 31.01 4.21 -0.97
N LYS A 322 32.10 3.43 -0.92
CA LYS A 322 32.52 2.55 -2.00
C LYS A 322 31.44 1.51 -2.34
N PHE A 323 30.84 0.90 -1.33
CA PHE A 323 29.82 -0.13 -1.50
C PHE A 323 28.57 0.45 -2.17
N VAL A 324 28.00 1.52 -1.60
CA VAL A 324 26.76 2.12 -2.09
C VAL A 324 26.91 2.65 -3.51
N GLN A 325 28.06 3.22 -3.87
CA GLN A 325 28.33 3.65 -5.25
C GLN A 325 28.30 2.47 -6.23
N ARG A 326 28.99 1.36 -5.91
CA ARG A 326 28.99 0.17 -6.78
C ARG A 326 27.63 -0.53 -6.83
N ALA A 327 26.89 -0.57 -5.72
CA ALA A 327 25.54 -1.13 -5.68
C ALA A 327 24.58 -0.32 -6.58
N GLN A 328 24.64 1.02 -6.54
CA GLN A 328 23.87 1.88 -7.44
C GLN A 328 24.19 1.61 -8.91
N GLU A 329 25.48 1.49 -9.27
CA GLU A 329 25.91 1.17 -10.64
C GLU A 329 25.33 -0.18 -11.12
N ILE A 330 25.36 -1.20 -10.27
CA ILE A 330 24.79 -2.53 -10.56
C ILE A 330 23.29 -2.42 -10.80
N ILE A 331 22.55 -1.76 -9.90
CA ILE A 331 21.10 -1.56 -10.01
C ILE A 331 20.73 -0.87 -11.33
N ILE A 332 21.47 0.18 -11.68
CA ILE A 332 21.28 0.92 -12.95
C ILE A 332 21.59 0.01 -14.15
N SER A 333 22.61 -0.83 -14.07
CA SER A 333 22.97 -1.75 -15.15
C SER A 333 21.89 -2.80 -15.45
N HIS A 334 21.06 -3.14 -14.46
CA HIS A 334 19.88 -4.01 -14.59
C HIS A 334 18.59 -3.24 -14.93
N GLY A 335 18.71 -1.98 -15.35
CA GLY A 335 17.60 -1.16 -15.84
C GLY A 335 16.65 -0.68 -14.74
N LYS A 336 17.11 -0.64 -13.49
CA LYS A 336 16.35 -0.16 -12.33
C LYS A 336 16.85 1.20 -11.85
N LYS A 337 15.99 1.90 -11.13
CA LYS A 337 16.32 3.11 -10.39
C LYS A 337 16.67 2.73 -8.96
N PRO A 338 17.85 3.11 -8.45
CA PRO A 338 18.21 2.86 -7.06
C PRO A 338 17.24 3.58 -6.13
N MET A 339 16.94 2.92 -5.02
CA MET A 339 16.24 3.47 -3.88
C MET A 339 16.98 3.04 -2.62
N GLY A 340 17.01 3.87 -1.59
CA GLY A 340 17.67 3.52 -0.34
C GLY A 340 17.25 4.43 0.80
N TRP A 341 17.49 3.98 2.03
CA TRP A 341 17.27 4.77 3.24
C TRP A 341 18.16 6.00 3.26
N ASP A 342 17.84 6.97 4.10
CA ASP A 342 18.37 8.33 3.97
C ASP A 342 19.91 8.42 4.05
N GLU A 343 20.56 7.50 4.76
CA GLU A 343 22.01 7.37 4.88
C GLU A 343 22.73 7.24 3.53
N VAL A 344 22.09 6.66 2.50
CA VAL A 344 22.70 6.50 1.17
C VAL A 344 23.05 7.84 0.53
N ALA A 345 22.39 8.93 0.97
CA ALA A 345 22.73 10.28 0.55
C ALA A 345 24.17 10.68 0.91
N THR A 346 24.75 10.09 1.95
CA THR A 346 26.13 10.38 2.39
C THR A 346 27.19 9.75 1.49
N ALA A 347 26.83 8.74 0.70
CA ALA A 347 27.70 8.07 -0.25
C ALA A 347 27.77 8.74 -1.63
N GLY A 348 26.90 9.73 -1.87
CA GLY A 348 26.65 10.31 -3.18
C GLY A 348 25.57 9.52 -3.94
N LEU A 349 24.64 10.26 -4.53
CA LEU A 349 23.47 9.72 -5.19
C LEU A 349 23.65 9.75 -6.71
N ALA A 350 23.39 8.62 -7.36
CA ALA A 350 23.21 8.59 -8.81
C ALA A 350 21.98 9.40 -9.23
N GLU A 351 21.93 9.80 -10.51
CA GLU A 351 20.78 10.52 -11.06
C GLU A 351 19.53 9.63 -11.06
N GLY A 352 18.43 10.13 -10.50
CA GLY A 352 17.16 9.42 -10.42
C GLY A 352 17.05 8.46 -9.24
N THR A 353 18.06 8.40 -8.35
CA THR A 353 17.97 7.68 -7.08
C THR A 353 16.89 8.29 -6.21
N LEU A 354 16.07 7.44 -5.57
CA LEU A 354 15.05 7.86 -4.62
C LEU A 354 15.56 7.65 -3.19
N THR A 355 15.66 8.73 -2.42
CA THR A 355 16.08 8.67 -1.01
C THR A 355 14.85 8.58 -0.11
N GLN A 356 14.77 7.55 0.73
CA GLN A 356 13.69 7.36 1.70
C GLN A 356 14.06 7.95 3.06
N LEU A 357 13.46 9.11 3.38
CA LEU A 357 13.68 9.87 4.61
C LEU A 357 12.96 9.24 5.80
N TRP A 358 13.72 8.68 6.74
CA TRP A 358 13.17 8.11 7.97
C TRP A 358 13.62 8.84 9.23
N ASN A 359 14.80 9.49 9.21
CA ASN A 359 15.38 10.11 10.40
C ASN A 359 16.02 11.48 10.13
N HIS A 360 16.93 11.58 9.16
CA HIS A 360 17.86 12.70 9.03
C HIS A 360 17.45 13.72 7.96
N SER A 361 16.75 14.79 8.38
CA SER A 361 16.26 15.85 7.48
C SER A 361 17.32 16.43 6.54
N GLU A 362 18.58 16.50 6.96
CA GLU A 362 19.70 16.97 6.14
C GLU A 362 19.94 16.10 4.88
N TYR A 363 19.62 14.80 4.93
CA TYR A 363 19.81 13.89 3.81
C TYR A 363 18.76 14.10 2.72
N ALA A 364 17.54 14.49 3.09
CA ALA A 364 16.54 14.97 2.13
C ALA A 364 17.02 16.23 1.38
N GLN A 365 17.72 17.14 2.07
CA GLN A 365 18.31 18.32 1.43
C GLN A 365 19.46 17.96 0.49
N ILE A 366 20.24 16.91 0.78
CA ILE A 366 21.29 16.40 -0.12
C ILE A 366 20.65 15.81 -1.39
N ALA A 367 19.61 14.99 -1.24
CA ALA A 367 18.85 14.45 -2.36
C ALA A 367 18.30 15.56 -3.25
N GLN A 368 17.65 16.56 -2.67
CA GLN A 368 17.12 17.70 -3.40
C GLN A 368 18.21 18.49 -4.15
N LYS A 369 19.35 18.78 -3.50
CA LYS A 369 20.47 19.53 -4.12
C LYS A 369 21.13 18.77 -5.27
N THR A 370 21.02 17.44 -5.29
CA THR A 370 21.53 16.59 -6.36
C THR A 370 20.48 16.32 -7.45
N GLY A 371 19.30 16.93 -7.36
CA GLY A 371 18.22 16.79 -8.33
C GLY A 371 17.35 15.54 -8.13
N ASN A 372 17.58 14.80 -7.05
CA ASN A 372 16.85 13.59 -6.70
C ASN A 372 15.60 13.89 -5.89
N LYS A 373 14.60 13.02 -6.00
CA LYS A 373 13.36 13.11 -5.21
C LYS A 373 13.53 12.43 -3.86
N VAL A 374 12.67 12.78 -2.93
CA VAL A 374 12.61 12.18 -1.59
C VAL A 374 11.29 11.46 -1.39
N LEU A 375 11.34 10.27 -0.79
CA LEU A 375 10.18 9.57 -0.25
C LEU A 375 10.15 9.78 1.26
N PHE A 376 9.03 10.23 1.81
CA PHE A 376 8.93 10.51 3.25
C PHE A 376 8.36 9.30 3.99
N SER A 377 9.13 8.76 4.93
CA SER A 377 8.67 7.79 5.92
C SER A 377 9.29 8.04 7.29
N PRO A 378 9.16 9.25 7.87
CA PRO A 378 9.78 9.55 9.15
C PRO A 378 9.30 8.60 10.25
N ALA A 379 10.25 8.02 10.99
CA ALA A 379 10.00 7.01 12.01
C ALA A 379 9.12 7.52 13.17
N THR A 380 9.07 8.84 13.36
CA THR A 380 8.23 9.49 14.37
C THR A 380 6.79 9.75 13.91
N ARG A 381 6.43 9.42 12.66
CA ARG A 381 5.09 9.67 12.09
C ARG A 381 4.46 8.49 11.35
N THR A 382 5.27 7.72 10.62
CA THR A 382 4.77 6.79 9.60
C THR A 382 5.04 5.32 9.89
N TYR A 383 5.97 5.03 10.80
CA TYR A 383 6.33 3.67 11.18
C TYR A 383 5.17 3.03 11.96
N LEU A 384 4.54 2.04 11.34
CA LEU A 384 3.36 1.36 11.85
C LEU A 384 3.71 0.38 12.97
N ASP A 385 4.96 -0.07 13.05
CA ASP A 385 5.46 -0.86 14.17
C ASP A 385 5.63 -0.05 15.45
N MET A 386 5.63 1.29 15.40
CA MET A 386 5.60 2.10 16.62
C MET A 386 4.30 1.90 17.39
N GLN A 387 4.39 1.84 18.71
CA GLN A 387 3.26 1.76 19.62
C GLN A 387 2.38 3.02 19.50
N TYR A 388 1.07 2.88 19.67
CA TYR A 388 0.14 4.02 19.69
C TYR A 388 0.29 4.84 20.97
N ASP A 389 0.38 4.14 22.10
CA ASP A 389 0.65 4.63 23.44
C ASP A 389 1.24 3.52 24.33
N SER A 390 1.50 3.82 25.60
CA SER A 390 2.12 2.89 26.57
C SER A 390 1.27 1.66 26.92
N THR A 391 0.02 1.60 26.47
CA THR A 391 -0.88 0.45 26.67
C THR A 391 -0.95 -0.47 25.46
N SER A 392 -0.22 -0.14 24.39
CA SER A 392 -0.13 -0.97 23.19
C SER A 392 0.39 -2.37 23.51
N ARG A 393 -0.30 -3.40 23.00
CA ARG A 393 0.10 -4.81 23.23
C ARG A 393 1.29 -5.28 22.37
N LEU A 394 1.57 -4.56 21.27
CA LEU A 394 2.58 -4.88 20.27
C LEU A 394 3.25 -3.60 19.78
N GLY A 395 4.34 -3.76 19.05
CA GLY A 395 5.12 -2.67 18.50
C GLY A 395 6.27 -2.23 19.39
N LEU A 396 7.08 -1.33 18.86
CA LEU A 396 8.25 -0.72 19.48
C LEU A 396 7.95 0.74 19.86
N HIS A 397 8.83 1.39 20.61
CA HIS A 397 8.63 2.80 21.01
C HIS A 397 9.95 3.59 21.00
N TRP A 398 10.94 3.10 20.25
CA TRP A 398 12.27 3.71 20.22
C TRP A 398 12.24 5.09 19.57
N ALA A 399 11.41 5.29 18.54
CA ALA A 399 11.28 6.57 17.84
C ALA A 399 10.24 7.48 18.51
N ALA A 400 9.04 6.94 18.74
CA ALA A 400 7.90 7.67 19.29
C ALA A 400 6.78 6.73 19.73
N TYR A 401 5.80 7.28 20.45
CA TYR A 401 4.43 6.78 20.42
C TYR A 401 3.68 7.52 19.32
N ILE A 402 3.08 6.78 18.39
CA ILE A 402 2.40 7.36 17.22
C ILE A 402 0.92 7.01 17.30
N GLU A 403 0.12 7.94 17.81
CA GLU A 403 -1.33 7.90 17.62
C GLU A 403 -1.74 8.46 16.24
N VAL A 404 -3.01 8.30 15.89
CA VAL A 404 -3.67 8.85 14.70
C VAL A 404 -3.47 10.36 14.57
N ASP A 405 -3.51 11.10 15.68
CA ASP A 405 -3.22 12.54 15.69
C ASP A 405 -1.81 12.82 15.14
N SER A 406 -0.83 12.04 15.57
CA SER A 406 0.58 12.19 15.21
C SER A 406 0.85 11.75 13.78
N ALA A 407 0.15 10.72 13.29
CA ALA A 407 0.18 10.28 11.91
C ALA A 407 -0.53 11.24 10.94
N TYR A 408 -1.54 11.99 11.40
CA TYR A 408 -2.31 12.92 10.56
C TYR A 408 -1.81 14.37 10.62
N LEU A 409 -1.54 14.93 11.80
CA LEU A 409 -1.32 16.37 12.01
C LEU A 409 0.10 16.82 11.65
N TRP A 410 0.47 16.65 10.38
CA TRP A 410 1.68 17.18 9.79
C TRP A 410 1.50 17.33 8.27
N ASP A 411 2.44 18.05 7.65
CA ASP A 411 2.51 18.26 6.21
C ASP A 411 3.94 17.93 5.72
N PRO A 412 4.14 16.96 4.82
CA PRO A 412 5.47 16.62 4.33
C PRO A 412 6.19 17.83 3.71
N ALA A 413 5.45 18.69 3.00
CA ALA A 413 6.00 19.87 2.35
C ALA A 413 6.44 20.98 3.32
N SER A 414 6.18 20.83 4.62
CA SER A 414 6.65 21.75 5.66
C SER A 414 7.54 21.08 6.71
N MET A 415 7.89 19.81 6.53
CA MET A 415 8.63 19.05 7.54
C MET A 415 10.13 19.34 7.51
N VAL A 416 10.68 19.57 6.31
CA VAL A 416 12.11 19.85 6.12
C VAL A 416 12.26 21.20 5.44
N ASP A 417 13.05 22.09 6.04
CA ASP A 417 13.33 23.41 5.48
C ASP A 417 13.91 23.30 4.06
N GLY A 418 13.27 24.00 3.11
CA GLY A 418 13.69 24.06 1.72
C GLY A 418 13.19 22.90 0.83
N ILE A 419 12.49 21.92 1.39
CA ILE A 419 11.82 20.85 0.63
C ILE A 419 10.36 21.25 0.40
N THR A 420 9.87 21.08 -0.82
CA THR A 420 8.48 21.39 -1.22
C THR A 420 7.77 20.16 -1.78
N ASP A 421 6.46 20.24 -2.03
CA ASP A 421 5.72 19.18 -2.74
C ASP A 421 6.40 18.76 -4.05
N ALA A 422 7.08 19.69 -4.74
CA ALA A 422 7.78 19.39 -5.98
C ALA A 422 8.98 18.46 -5.78
N ASP A 423 9.61 18.43 -4.60
CA ASP A 423 10.79 17.62 -4.29
C ASP A 423 10.41 16.23 -3.73
N ILE A 424 9.17 16.09 -3.29
CA ILE A 424 8.65 14.89 -2.63
C ILE A 424 7.95 14.00 -3.66
N LEU A 425 8.42 12.77 -3.84
CA LEU A 425 7.75 11.80 -4.69
C LEU A 425 6.46 11.29 -4.02
N GLY A 426 6.50 11.17 -2.69
CA GLY A 426 5.34 10.86 -1.87
C GLY A 426 5.71 10.43 -0.46
N ILE A 427 4.89 9.55 0.11
CA ILE A 427 5.09 9.02 1.46
C ILE A 427 5.01 7.50 1.48
N GLU A 428 5.57 6.89 2.51
CA GLU A 428 5.44 5.46 2.79
C GLU A 428 5.15 5.21 4.27
N ALA A 429 4.40 4.13 4.54
CA ALA A 429 4.07 3.64 5.88
C ALA A 429 4.76 2.29 6.12
N PRO A 430 5.96 2.25 6.72
CA PRO A 430 6.64 0.99 6.98
C PRO A 430 6.05 0.22 8.15
N LEU A 431 5.87 -1.10 7.99
CA LEU A 431 5.57 -2.02 9.08
C LEU A 431 6.72 -3.01 9.24
N TRP A 432 7.55 -2.77 10.27
CA TRP A 432 8.64 -3.64 10.66
C TRP A 432 8.16 -4.89 11.43
N GLY A 433 8.94 -5.97 11.32
CA GLY A 433 8.51 -7.34 11.55
C GLY A 433 8.93 -7.94 12.90
N GLU A 434 9.59 -7.19 13.78
CA GLU A 434 10.17 -7.72 15.03
C GLU A 434 9.10 -8.26 15.98
N THR A 435 7.91 -7.66 16.00
CA THR A 435 6.86 -7.95 17.01
C THR A 435 5.59 -8.60 16.45
N ILE A 436 5.44 -8.67 15.12
CA ILE A 436 4.24 -9.22 14.48
C ILE A 436 4.41 -10.71 14.17
N ARG A 437 3.37 -11.53 14.41
CA ARG A 437 3.41 -12.99 14.12
C ARG A 437 2.21 -13.48 13.33
N SER A 438 1.26 -12.60 13.02
CA SER A 438 -0.03 -12.95 12.42
C SER A 438 -0.60 -11.78 11.62
N ILE A 439 -1.59 -12.06 10.77
CA ILE A 439 -2.31 -11.00 10.04
C ILE A 439 -3.09 -10.11 11.01
N GLU A 440 -3.54 -10.63 12.15
CA GLU A 440 -4.21 -9.86 13.19
C GLU A 440 -3.26 -8.86 13.87
N ASP A 441 -1.97 -9.16 13.95
CA ASP A 441 -0.95 -8.25 14.45
C ASP A 441 -0.61 -7.16 13.42
N ILE A 442 -0.53 -7.54 12.14
CA ILE A 442 -0.41 -6.60 11.02
C ILE A 442 -1.59 -5.62 11.04
N ASP A 443 -2.81 -6.13 11.16
CA ASP A 443 -4.05 -5.34 11.19
C ASP A 443 -4.05 -4.37 12.38
N TYR A 444 -3.68 -4.85 13.57
CA TYR A 444 -3.61 -4.05 14.79
C TYR A 444 -2.64 -2.86 14.67
N LEU A 445 -1.46 -3.06 14.07
CA LEU A 445 -0.44 -2.02 13.93
C LEU A 445 -0.69 -1.11 12.72
N THR A 446 -1.31 -1.63 11.66
CA THR A 446 -1.62 -0.88 10.44
C THR A 446 -2.81 0.05 10.63
N PHE A 447 -3.90 -0.44 11.21
CA PHE A 447 -5.15 0.29 11.33
C PHE A 447 -5.39 0.81 12.75
N PRO A 448 -5.77 2.09 12.92
CA PRO A 448 -6.28 3.00 11.88
C PRO A 448 -5.28 3.98 11.24
N ARG A 449 -3.98 3.93 11.58
CA ARG A 449 -3.00 4.95 11.09
C ARG A 449 -2.84 4.99 9.58
N LEU A 450 -2.94 3.85 8.90
CA LEU A 450 -2.85 3.81 7.44
C LEU A 450 -3.88 4.75 6.77
N LEU A 451 -5.08 4.90 7.33
CA LEU A 451 -6.11 5.78 6.77
C LEU A 451 -5.70 7.25 6.86
N ALA A 452 -5.04 7.64 7.95
CA ALA A 452 -4.50 8.98 8.11
C ALA A 452 -3.37 9.26 7.11
N LEU A 453 -2.48 8.28 6.91
CA LEU A 453 -1.35 8.39 5.99
C LEU A 453 -1.82 8.37 4.53
N ALA A 454 -2.78 7.51 4.17
CA ALA A 454 -3.39 7.49 2.84
C ALA A 454 -4.04 8.83 2.50
N GLU A 455 -4.76 9.45 3.45
CA GLU A 455 -5.33 10.79 3.27
C GLU A 455 -4.25 11.87 3.13
N LEU A 456 -3.19 11.81 3.93
CA LEU A 456 -2.05 12.72 3.83
C LEU A 456 -1.33 12.61 2.48
N ALA A 457 -1.30 11.41 1.89
CA ALA A 457 -0.66 11.13 0.61
C ALA A 457 -1.51 11.54 -0.62
N TRP A 458 -2.83 11.61 -0.43
CA TRP A 458 -3.80 11.78 -1.51
C TRP A 458 -4.49 13.14 -1.49
N THR A 459 -5.05 13.55 -0.34
CA THR A 459 -5.87 14.75 -0.23
C THR A 459 -4.97 16.00 -0.12
N PRO A 460 -5.20 17.05 -0.94
CA PRO A 460 -4.43 18.28 -0.87
C PRO A 460 -4.48 18.94 0.51
N GLN A 461 -3.35 19.48 0.98
CA GLN A 461 -3.24 20.03 2.34
C GLN A 461 -4.37 20.99 2.74
N PRO A 462 -4.83 21.96 1.91
CA PRO A 462 -5.89 22.89 2.29
C PRO A 462 -7.28 22.24 2.51
N LYS A 463 -7.48 21.01 2.03
CA LYS A 463 -8.73 20.25 2.18
C LYS A 463 -8.72 19.33 3.39
N ARG A 464 -7.56 19.05 3.97
CA ARG A 464 -7.41 18.18 5.14
C ARG A 464 -7.95 18.89 6.39
N ASN A 465 -8.86 18.23 7.09
CA ASN A 465 -9.44 18.70 8.33
C ASN A 465 -9.54 17.54 9.32
N TYR A 466 -8.93 17.70 10.48
CA TYR A 466 -8.79 16.59 11.43
C TYR A 466 -10.12 16.17 12.07
N GLU A 467 -10.99 17.10 12.44
CA GLU A 467 -12.30 16.79 13.01
C GLU A 467 -13.19 16.05 12.00
N ASP A 468 -13.17 16.49 10.74
CA ASP A 468 -13.84 15.82 9.63
C ASP A 468 -13.28 14.41 9.42
N PHE A 469 -11.96 14.27 9.40
CA PHE A 469 -11.28 12.98 9.28
C PHE A 469 -11.68 12.02 10.40
N LEU A 470 -11.74 12.46 11.66
CA LEU A 470 -12.17 11.60 12.78
C LEU A 470 -13.61 11.08 12.60
N ARG A 471 -14.52 11.91 12.05
CA ARG A 471 -15.88 11.46 11.72
C ARG A 471 -15.86 10.32 10.70
N ARG A 472 -15.05 10.45 9.64
CA ARG A 472 -14.94 9.45 8.58
C ARG A 472 -14.21 8.20 9.05
N LEU A 473 -13.14 8.37 9.82
CA LEU A 473 -12.36 7.30 10.44
C LEU A 473 -13.22 6.36 11.28
N LYS A 474 -14.14 6.91 12.08
CA LYS A 474 -15.06 6.10 12.90
C LYS A 474 -15.92 5.17 12.06
N ALA A 475 -16.45 5.65 10.93
CA ALA A 475 -17.23 4.82 10.02
C ALA A 475 -16.36 3.78 9.31
N GLN A 476 -15.14 4.14 8.94
CA GLN A 476 -14.19 3.23 8.31
C GLN A 476 -13.74 2.10 9.24
N GLN A 477 -13.50 2.37 10.53
CA GLN A 477 -13.19 1.30 11.48
C GLN A 477 -14.35 0.32 11.67
N ALA A 478 -15.59 0.81 11.62
CA ALA A 478 -16.76 -0.08 11.62
C ALA A 478 -16.80 -0.96 10.36
N TRP A 479 -16.56 -0.36 9.19
CA TRP A 479 -16.52 -1.08 7.91
C TRP A 479 -15.39 -2.12 7.85
N LEU A 480 -14.19 -1.80 8.33
CA LEU A 480 -13.07 -2.74 8.46
C LEU A 480 -13.43 -3.91 9.39
N LYS A 481 -14.07 -3.61 10.52
CA LYS A 481 -14.51 -4.65 11.47
C LYS A 481 -15.57 -5.58 10.88
N GLU A 482 -16.48 -5.07 10.06
CA GLU A 482 -17.48 -5.89 9.34
C GLU A 482 -16.82 -6.87 8.35
N GLN A 483 -15.65 -6.52 7.83
CA GLN A 483 -14.82 -7.38 6.97
C GLN A 483 -13.92 -8.34 7.78
N GLY A 484 -13.98 -8.30 9.12
CA GLY A 484 -13.11 -9.09 9.99
C GLY A 484 -11.69 -8.54 10.12
N ILE A 485 -11.43 -7.30 9.70
CA ILE A 485 -10.12 -6.64 9.83
C ILE A 485 -10.05 -5.93 11.18
N GLY A 486 -9.02 -6.27 11.97
CA GLY A 486 -8.77 -5.67 13.27
C GLY A 486 -8.29 -4.22 13.17
N THR A 487 -8.63 -3.39 14.15
CA THR A 487 -8.09 -2.02 14.26
C THR A 487 -7.80 -1.68 15.71
N TYR A 488 -6.78 -0.86 15.98
CA TYR A 488 -6.54 -0.31 17.31
C TYR A 488 -7.71 0.58 17.77
N ASP A 489 -8.13 0.43 19.03
CA ASP A 489 -9.12 1.30 19.67
C ASP A 489 -8.47 2.63 20.07
N THR A 490 -8.36 3.49 19.07
CA THR A 490 -7.70 4.79 19.13
C THR A 490 -8.34 5.72 20.17
N ARG A 491 -7.50 6.42 20.95
CA ARG A 491 -7.98 7.32 22.01
C ARG A 491 -8.62 8.58 21.45
N VAL A 492 -8.33 8.96 20.20
CA VAL A 492 -8.86 10.19 19.59
C VAL A 492 -10.34 10.10 19.19
N LEU A 493 -10.95 8.91 19.24
CA LEU A 493 -12.39 8.71 18.97
C LEU A 493 -13.25 8.52 20.22
N ARG A 494 -12.63 8.59 21.42
CA ARG A 494 -13.30 8.38 22.70
C ARG A 494 -14.01 9.61 23.24
#